data_AF-A0A3D3P5S7-F1
#
_entry.id   AF-A0A3D3P5S7-F1
#
_cell.length_a   1.000
_cell.length_b   1.000
_cell.length_c   1.000
_cell.angle_alpha   90.00
_cell.angle_beta   90.00
_cell.angle_gamma   90.00
#
_symmetry.space_group_name_H-M   'P 1'
#
loop_
_entity.id
_entity.type
_entity.pdbx_description
1 polymer ?
#
loop_
_entity_poly.entity_id
_entity_poly.type
_entity_poly.pdbx_seq_one_letter_code
_entity_poly.pdbx_strand_id
1 'polypeptide(L)' 'PSEVNEQVNSTLDRAGDSATCSDAVAQQFIHDPNDRQRLLETPEVRKRIDFLIKFLKKAGPSV' A
#
# COMPACT_ATOMS: atom_id res chain seq x y z
N PRO A 1 16.19 2.83 1.35
CA PRO A 1 15.51 3.18 0.07
C PRO A 1 15.40 2.01 -0.92
N SER A 2 16.48 1.23 -1.12
CA SER A 2 16.48 0.03 -1.96
C SER A 2 15.69 -1.13 -1.36
N GLU A 3 15.90 -1.39 -0.07
CA GLU A 3 15.29 -2.52 0.65
C GLU A 3 13.75 -2.44 0.67
N VAL A 4 13.20 -1.24 0.87
CA VAL A 4 11.75 -0.98 0.78
C VAL A 4 11.22 -1.23 -0.64
N ASN A 5 11.96 -0.84 -1.66
CA ASN A 5 11.57 -1.07 -3.06
C ASN A 5 11.61 -2.57 -3.41
N GLU A 6 12.62 -3.30 -2.95
CA GLU A 6 12.72 -4.75 -3.17
C GLU A 6 11.57 -5.49 -2.46
N GLN A 7 11.22 -5.06 -1.25
CA GLN A 7 10.14 -5.66 -0.47
C GLN A 7 8.75 -5.39 -1.06
N VAL A 8 8.52 -4.16 -1.57
CA VAL A 8 7.31 -3.82 -2.35
C VAL A 8 7.21 -4.67 -3.61
N ASN A 9 8.28 -4.72 -4.42
CA ASN A 9 8.27 -5.47 -5.68
C ASN A 9 8.05 -6.97 -5.46
N SER A 10 8.70 -7.58 -4.47
CA SER A 10 8.48 -8.98 -4.09
C SER A 10 7.04 -9.26 -3.63
N THR A 11 6.41 -8.29 -2.95
CA THR A 11 5.02 -8.37 -2.52
C THR A 11 4.06 -8.27 -3.71
N LEU A 12 4.36 -7.41 -4.68
CA LEU A 12 3.59 -7.23 -5.91
C LEU A 12 3.72 -8.45 -6.85
N ASP A 13 4.91 -9.01 -7.00
CA ASP A 13 5.17 -10.19 -7.86
C ASP A 13 4.42 -11.45 -7.39
N ARG A 14 4.07 -11.52 -6.10
CA ARG A 14 3.36 -12.66 -5.50
C ARG A 14 1.84 -12.52 -5.51
N ALA A 15 1.31 -11.36 -5.87
CA ALA A 15 -0.12 -11.09 -5.86
C ALA A 15 -0.71 -11.29 -7.27
N GLY A 16 -1.67 -12.22 -7.38
CA GLY A 16 -2.24 -12.64 -8.66
C GLY A 16 -3.26 -11.65 -9.26
N ASP A 17 -3.74 -10.69 -8.47
CA ASP A 17 -4.69 -9.66 -8.89
C ASP A 17 -4.44 -8.33 -8.15
N SER A 18 -4.92 -7.23 -8.75
CA SER A 18 -4.67 -5.87 -8.24
C SER A 18 -5.27 -5.59 -6.86
N ALA A 19 -6.31 -6.32 -6.43
CA ALA A 19 -6.89 -6.16 -5.10
C ALA A 19 -5.94 -6.74 -4.05
N THR A 20 -5.45 -7.96 -4.31
CA THR A 20 -4.47 -8.64 -3.45
C THR A 20 -3.17 -7.83 -3.34
N CYS A 21 -2.69 -7.25 -4.45
CA CYS A 21 -1.52 -6.35 -4.45
C CYS A 21 -1.75 -5.16 -3.51
N SER A 22 -2.89 -4.49 -3.65
CA SER A 22 -3.22 -3.31 -2.87
C SER A 22 -3.28 -3.62 -1.38
N ASP A 23 -3.87 -4.74 -1.01
CA ASP A 23 -4.03 -5.12 0.39
C ASP A 23 -2.69 -5.54 1.02
N ALA A 24 -1.83 -6.24 0.27
CA ALA A 24 -0.53 -6.65 0.76
C ALA A 24 0.42 -5.45 0.99
N VAL A 25 0.43 -4.48 0.08
CA VAL A 25 1.18 -3.21 0.26
C VAL A 25 0.61 -2.43 1.44
N ALA A 26 -0.71 -2.33 1.57
CA ALA A 26 -1.33 -1.68 2.72
C ALA A 26 -0.91 -2.27 4.07
N GLN A 27 -0.95 -3.60 4.20
CA GLN A 27 -0.57 -4.28 5.43
C GLN A 27 0.89 -4.06 5.83
N GLN A 28 1.77 -3.90 4.83
CA GLN A 28 3.21 -3.75 5.04
C GLN A 28 3.62 -2.34 5.50
N PHE A 29 2.92 -1.29 5.03
CA PHE A 29 3.32 0.10 5.27
C PHE A 29 2.42 0.87 6.22
N ILE A 30 1.17 0.46 6.38
CA ILE A 30 0.20 1.19 7.20
C ILE A 30 0.09 0.44 8.53
N HIS A 31 0.56 1.11 9.59
CA HIS A 31 0.51 0.60 10.97
C HIS A 31 -0.57 1.29 11.81
N ASP A 32 -1.04 2.46 11.38
CA ASP A 32 -2.13 3.16 12.07
C ASP A 32 -3.46 2.39 11.91
N PRO A 33 -4.17 2.09 13.01
CA PRO A 33 -5.39 1.31 12.98
C PRO A 33 -6.54 2.01 12.24
N ASN A 34 -6.61 3.34 12.25
CA ASN A 34 -7.66 4.08 11.54
C ASN A 34 -7.43 4.03 10.02
N ASP A 35 -6.19 4.19 9.59
CA ASP A 35 -5.84 4.08 8.16
C ASP A 35 -6.03 2.65 7.65
N ARG A 36 -5.75 1.63 8.48
CA ARG A 36 -6.08 0.23 8.16
C ARG A 36 -7.58 0.01 8.01
N GLN A 37 -8.37 0.50 8.96
CA GLN A 37 -9.83 0.38 8.90
C GLN A 37 -10.38 1.05 7.64
N ARG A 38 -9.91 2.25 7.33
CA ARG A 38 -10.32 2.99 6.13
C ARG A 38 -10.06 2.22 4.84
N LEU A 39 -8.96 1.47 4.76
CA LEU A 39 -8.65 0.64 3.59
C LEU A 39 -9.54 -0.59 3.49
N LEU A 40 -9.83 -1.25 4.61
CA LEU A 40 -10.77 -2.39 4.66
C LEU A 40 -12.19 -1.97 4.26
N GLU A 41 -12.61 -0.76 4.65
CA GLU A 41 -13.91 -0.19 4.32
C GLU A 41 -14.00 0.36 2.90
N THR A 42 -12.89 0.41 2.14
CA THR A 42 -12.87 0.92 0.76
C THR A 42 -12.98 -0.24 -0.24
N PRO A 43 -14.18 -0.54 -0.78
CA PRO A 43 -14.37 -1.68 -1.68
C PRO A 43 -13.63 -1.49 -3.00
N GLU A 44 -13.53 -0.26 -3.52
CA GLU A 44 -12.87 -0.01 -4.79
C GLU A 44 -11.34 -0.07 -4.70
N VAL A 45 -10.75 -1.05 -5.37
CA VAL A 45 -9.30 -1.25 -5.49
C VAL A 45 -8.58 0.04 -5.90
N ARG A 46 -9.13 0.77 -6.88
CA ARG A 46 -8.54 2.04 -7.36
C ARG A 46 -8.39 3.07 -6.24
N LYS A 47 -9.40 3.22 -5.39
CA LYS A 47 -9.36 4.18 -4.27
C LYS A 47 -8.37 3.76 -3.19
N ARG A 48 -8.23 2.45 -2.95
CA ARG A 48 -7.19 1.90 -2.05
C ARG A 48 -5.79 2.20 -2.56
N ILE A 49 -5.54 1.99 -3.85
CA ILE A 49 -4.25 2.32 -4.49
C ILE A 49 -3.96 3.82 -4.42
N ASP A 50 -4.94 4.69 -4.72
CA ASP A 50 -4.77 6.15 -4.63
C ASP A 50 -4.42 6.60 -3.21
N PHE A 51 -5.01 5.97 -2.19
CA PHE A 51 -4.69 6.22 -0.79
C PHE A 51 -3.24 5.82 -0.48
N LEU A 52 -2.82 4.62 -0.89
CA LEU A 52 -1.46 4.12 -0.67
C LEU A 52 -0.41 5.02 -1.33
N ILE A 53 -0.64 5.46 -2.56
CA ILE A 53 0.25 6.39 -3.26
C ILE A 53 0.40 7.69 -2.47
N LYS A 54 -0.71 8.27 -1.98
CA LYS A 54 -0.67 9.50 -1.17
C LYS A 54 0.03 9.28 0.17
N PHE A 55 -0.20 8.16 0.81
CA PHE A 55 0.43 7.79 2.08
C PHE A 55 1.95 7.67 1.91
N LEU A 56 2.40 6.88 0.94
CA LEU A 56 3.82 6.66 0.66
C LEU A 56 4.52 7.95 0.23
N LYS A 57 3.86 8.82 -0.54
CA LYS A 57 4.40 10.15 -0.91
C LYS A 57 4.60 11.08 0.29
N LYS A 58 3.73 11.01 1.30
CA LYS A 58 3.90 11.79 2.55
C LYS A 58 4.97 11.21 3.46
N ALA A 59 5.17 9.90 3.42
CA ALA A 59 6.19 9.21 4.21
C ALA A 59 7.59 9.28 3.58
N GLY A 60 7.68 9.47 2.26
CA GLY A 60 8.94 9.68 1.56
C GLY A 60 9.55 11.07 1.85
N PRO A 61 10.89 11.21 1.72
CA PRO A 61 11.53 12.51 1.89
C PRO A 61 10.97 13.51 0.88
N SER A 62 10.60 14.70 1.36
CA SER A 62 10.29 15.85 0.51
C SER A 62 11.52 16.15 -0.34
N VAL A 63 11.45 15.79 -1.62
CA VAL A 63 12.40 16.27 -2.63
C VAL A 63 12.10 17.72 -3.00
#